data_AF-A0A645JIB4-F1
#
_entry.id   AF-A0A645JIB4-F1
#
_cell.length_a   1.000
_cell.length_b   1.000
_cell.length_c   1.000
_cell.angle_alpha   90.00
_cell.angle_beta   90.00
_cell.angle_gamma   90.00
#
_symmetry.space_group_name_H-M   'P 1'
#
loop_
_entity.id
_entity.type
_entity.pdbx_description
1 polymer ?
#
loop_
_entity_poly.entity_id
_entity_poly.type
_entity_poly.pdbx_seq_one_letter_code
_entity_poly.pdbx_strand_id
1 'polypeptide(L)'
;MTAISPHTLGVRNMVIAGESQITVQVKGDVSSYNLSVDGQQNFNIDTNRTIEITDSGHRAHIVRLDGYDYFDVLRKKVVYKAQDTY
;
A
#
# COMPACT_ATOMS: atom_id res chain seq x y z
N MET A 1 -6.04 -3.19 1.82
CA MET A 1 -5.64 -2.43 3.03
C MET A 1 -5.06 -3.40 4.05
N THR A 2 -3.88 -3.06 4.57
CA THR A 2 -3.13 -3.85 5.55
C THR A 2 -2.70 -2.92 6.67
N ALA A 3 -3.03 -3.26 7.92
CA ALA A 3 -2.57 -2.48 9.07
C ALA A 3 -1.13 -2.88 9.42
N ILE A 4 -0.33 -1.91 9.83
CA ILE A 4 1.03 -2.15 10.32
C ILE A 4 0.97 -2.29 11.84
N SER A 5 1.42 -3.44 12.36
CA SER A 5 1.47 -3.76 13.79
C SER A 5 0.18 -3.41 14.57
N PRO A 6 -1.01 -3.88 14.13
CA PRO A 6 -2.25 -3.56 14.81
C PRO A 6 -2.28 -4.15 16.23
N HIS A 7 -2.69 -3.34 17.21
CA HIS A 7 -2.85 -3.78 18.59
C HIS A 7 -4.19 -4.51 18.86
N THR A 8 -5.10 -4.56 17.88
CA THR A 8 -6.41 -5.18 18.01
C THR A 8 -6.39 -6.61 17.44
N LEU A 9 -6.82 -7.58 18.26
CA LEU A 9 -6.80 -9.03 17.96
C LEU A 9 -7.59 -9.48 16.71
N GLY A 10 -8.43 -8.62 16.13
CA GLY A 10 -9.31 -8.96 15.00
C GLY A 10 -8.95 -8.33 13.65
N VAL A 11 -7.85 -7.58 13.55
CA VAL A 11 -7.52 -6.87 12.31
C VAL A 11 -7.09 -7.86 11.22
N ARG A 12 -7.80 -7.86 10.10
CA ARG A 12 -7.49 -8.66 8.91
C ARG A 12 -7.19 -7.76 7.71
N ASN A 13 -6.35 -8.25 6.80
CA ASN A 13 -6.13 -7.60 5.52
C ASN A 13 -7.42 -7.61 4.70
N MET A 14 -7.73 -6.48 4.08
CA MET A 14 -8.93 -6.33 3.24
C MET A 14 -8.54 -6.14 1.78
N VAL A 15 -9.17 -6.92 0.90
CA VAL A 15 -9.18 -6.67 -0.55
C VAL A 15 -10.47 -5.93 -0.87
N ILE A 16 -10.35 -4.78 -1.50
CA ILE A 16 -11.47 -3.87 -1.81
C ILE A 16 -11.47 -3.57 -3.31
N ALA A 17 -12.60 -3.13 -3.84
CA ALA A 17 -12.73 -2.75 -5.25
C ALA A 17 -11.84 -1.54 -5.57
N GLY A 18 -11.30 -1.46 -6.79
CA GLY A 18 -10.34 -0.42 -7.16
C GLY A 18 -10.94 0.99 -7.18
N GLU A 19 -12.22 1.08 -7.50
CA GLU A 19 -13.04 2.28 -7.54
C GLU A 19 -13.55 2.74 -6.15
N SER A 20 -13.24 1.99 -5.10
CA SER A 20 -13.65 2.36 -3.74
C SER A 20 -13.04 3.69 -3.31
N GLN A 21 -13.83 4.53 -2.63
CA GLN A 21 -13.31 5.66 -1.88
C GLN A 21 -13.00 5.23 -0.45
N ILE A 22 -11.78 5.52 0.02
CA ILE A 22 -11.31 5.17 1.36
C ILE A 22 -11.05 6.46 2.11
N THR A 23 -11.61 6.56 3.31
CA THR A 23 -11.41 7.70 4.21
C THR A 23 -10.66 7.23 5.45
N VAL A 24 -9.53 7.87 5.73
CA VAL A 24 -8.72 7.60 6.94
C VAL A 24 -8.73 8.84 7.83
N GLN A 25 -9.14 8.64 9.07
CA GLN A 25 -9.16 9.66 10.12
C GLN A 25 -8.30 9.19 11.28
N VAL A 26 -7.37 10.04 11.69
CA VAL A 26 -6.56 9.81 12.88
C VAL A 26 -7.30 10.39 14.08
N LYS A 27 -7.48 9.59 15.14
CA LYS A 27 -8.10 10.03 16.40
C LYS A 27 -7.06 9.97 17.53
N GLY A 28 -7.04 10.98 18.38
CA GLY A 28 -6.16 11.06 19.56
C GLY A 28 -5.25 12.30 19.57
N ASP A 29 -4.55 12.50 20.70
CA ASP A 29 -3.61 13.62 20.90
C ASP A 29 -2.25 13.32 20.24
N VAL A 30 -2.23 13.37 18.92
CA VAL A 30 -0.98 13.42 18.16
C VAL A 30 -0.82 14.84 17.61
N SER A 31 0.40 15.37 17.56
CA SER A 31 0.63 16.70 16.99
C SER A 31 0.56 16.68 15.46
N SER A 32 1.08 15.63 14.85
CA SER A 32 1.04 15.40 13.40
C SER A 32 1.38 13.94 13.06
N TYR A 33 1.11 13.51 11.84
CA TYR A 33 1.47 12.19 11.32
C TYR A 33 2.06 12.29 9.91
N ASN A 34 2.89 11.31 9.55
CA ASN A 34 3.53 11.28 8.23
C ASN A 34 2.73 10.39 7.27
N LEU A 35 2.46 10.91 6.09
CA LEU A 35 1.95 10.18 4.94
C LEU A 35 3.09 10.03 3.93
N SER A 36 3.34 8.80 3.47
CA SER A 36 4.30 8.54 2.40
C SER A 36 3.59 7.97 1.17
N VAL A 37 3.95 8.45 -0.01
CA VAL A 37 3.48 7.95 -1.31
C VAL A 37 4.67 7.33 -2.04
N ASP A 38 4.52 6.06 -2.44
CA ASP A 38 5.55 5.22 -3.09
C ASP A 38 6.91 5.18 -2.37
N GLY A 39 6.94 5.51 -1.07
CA GLY A 39 8.16 5.57 -0.26
C GLY A 39 9.10 6.73 -0.62
N GLN A 40 8.70 7.63 -1.53
CA GLN A 40 9.54 8.72 -2.04
C GLN A 40 9.03 10.10 -1.62
N GLN A 41 7.72 10.31 -1.67
CA GLN A 41 7.10 11.57 -1.29
C GLN A 41 6.58 11.47 0.13
N ASN A 42 6.94 12.42 1.00
CA ASN A 42 6.52 12.44 2.38
C ASN A 42 5.80 13.75 2.70
N PHE A 43 4.69 13.65 3.42
CA PHE A 43 3.85 14.75 3.82
C PHE A 43 3.65 14.70 5.33
N ASN A 44 3.88 15.82 6.01
CA ASN A 44 3.52 15.97 7.41
C ASN A 44 2.08 16.50 7.48
N ILE A 45 1.19 15.74 8.13
CA ILE A 45 -0.24 16.00 8.15
C ILE A 45 -0.67 16.29 9.59
N ASP A 46 -1.29 17.46 9.78
CA ASP A 46 -1.87 17.86 11.06
C ASP A 46 -3.06 16.98 11.45
N THR A 47 -3.29 16.78 12.74
CA THR A 47 -4.27 15.82 13.27
C THR A 47 -5.74 16.10 12.96
N ASN A 48 -6.08 17.30 12.51
CA ASN A 48 -7.45 17.66 12.12
C ASN A 48 -7.76 17.35 10.64
N ARG A 49 -6.86 16.71 9.91
CA ARG A 49 -7.08 16.39 8.48
C ARG A 49 -7.62 14.98 8.29
N THR A 50 -8.45 14.85 7.27
CA THR A 50 -8.93 13.57 6.76
C THR A 50 -8.13 13.22 5.50
N ILE A 51 -7.70 11.97 5.38
CA ILE A 51 -7.05 11.47 4.16
C ILE A 51 -8.11 10.74 3.35
N GLU A 52 -8.26 11.12 2.09
CA GLU A 52 -9.12 10.42 1.12
C GLU A 52 -8.27 9.77 0.04
N ILE A 53 -8.55 8.50 -0.26
CA ILE A 53 -7.85 7.69 -1.26
C ILE A 53 -8.91 7.16 -2.24
N THR A 54 -8.65 7.30 -3.54
CA THR A 54 -9.53 6.84 -4.62
C THR A 54 -8.71 6.47 -5.85
N ASP A 55 -9.31 5.77 -6.82
CA ASP A 55 -8.65 5.50 -8.11
C ASP A 55 -8.30 6.83 -8.80
N SER A 56 -7.16 6.84 -9.48
CA SER A 56 -6.77 8.00 -10.27
C SER A 56 -7.48 7.95 -11.62
N GLY A 57 -7.92 9.11 -12.12
CA GLY A 57 -8.35 9.24 -13.52
C GLY A 57 -7.21 9.00 -14.53
N HIS A 58 -5.96 8.88 -14.06
CA HIS A 58 -4.76 8.69 -14.88
C HIS A 58 -4.14 7.33 -14.58
N ARG A 59 -3.80 6.58 -15.64
CA ARG A 59 -3.21 5.23 -15.53
C ARG A 59 -1.78 5.21 -16.04
N ALA A 60 -0.92 4.46 -15.36
CA ALA A 60 0.43 4.20 -15.84
C ALA A 60 0.38 3.20 -17.00
N HIS A 61 0.93 3.58 -18.15
CA HIS A 61 1.07 2.70 -19.30
C HIS A 61 2.41 1.98 -19.24
N ILE A 62 2.37 0.67 -18.96
CA ILE A 62 3.57 -0.15 -18.79
C ILE A 62 3.73 -1.05 -20.03
N VAL A 63 4.86 -0.93 -20.74
CA VAL A 63 5.21 -1.80 -21.86
C VAL A 63 5.68 -3.16 -21.34
N ARG A 64 5.12 -4.23 -21.88
CA ARG A 64 5.55 -5.61 -21.63
C ARG A 64 6.23 -6.13 -22.88
N LEU A 65 7.46 -6.60 -22.74
CA LEU A 65 8.21 -7.23 -23.82
C LEU A 65 7.75 -8.68 -24.03
N ASP A 66 8.01 -9.21 -25.21
CA ASP A 66 7.73 -10.61 -25.52
C ASP A 66 8.42 -11.55 -24.53
N GLY A 67 7.68 -12.57 -24.08
CA GLY A 67 8.15 -13.52 -23.07
C GLY A 67 8.03 -13.03 -21.61
N TYR A 68 7.40 -11.89 -21.35
CA TYR A 68 7.11 -11.46 -19.98
C TYR A 68 6.03 -12.34 -19.31
N ASP A 69 6.38 -12.99 -18.20
CA ASP A 69 5.45 -13.67 -17.29
C ASP A 69 5.59 -13.11 -15.86
N TYR A 70 4.47 -12.61 -15.32
CA TYR A 70 4.39 -12.08 -13.96
C TYR A 70 4.79 -13.12 -12.90
N PHE A 71 4.34 -14.36 -13.03
CA PHE A 71 4.59 -15.40 -12.04
C PHE A 71 6.03 -15.91 -12.08
N ASP A 72 6.67 -15.91 -13.25
CA ASP A 72 8.10 -16.18 -13.37
C ASP A 72 8.92 -15.12 -12.64
N VAL A 73 8.59 -13.84 -12.83
CA VAL A 73 9.25 -12.74 -12.11
C VAL A 73 9.03 -12.86 -10.60
N LEU A 74 7.80 -13.16 -10.18
CA LEU A 74 7.45 -13.32 -8.76
C LEU A 74 8.24 -14.45 -8.10
N ARG A 75 8.28 -15.64 -8.72
CA ARG A 75 9.04 -16.78 -8.21
C ARG A 75 10.52 -16.47 -8.06
N LYS A 76 11.14 -15.90 -9.11
CA LYS A 76 12.56 -15.55 -9.13
C LYS A 76 12.94 -14.52 -8.05
N LYS A 77 12.09 -13.52 -7.81
CA LYS A 77 12.41 -12.42 -6.89
C LYS A 77 12.11 -12.73 -5.43
N VAL A 78 11.01 -13.43 -5.16
CA VAL A 78 10.50 -13.60 -3.79
C VAL A 78 10.62 -15.04 -3.31
N VAL A 79 10.10 -16.00 -4.08
CA VAL A 79 9.96 -17.40 -3.63
C VAL A 79 11.31 -18.09 -3.54
N TYR A 80 12.12 -18.06 -4.60
CA TYR A 80 13.40 -18.78 -4.61
C TYR A 80 14.42 -18.16 -3.66
N LYS A 81 14.48 -16.83 -3.56
CA LYS A 81 15.32 -16.15 -2.57
C LYS A 81 14.96 -16.52 -1.13
N ALA A 82 13.67 -16.74 -0.84
CA ALA A 82 13.25 -17.18 0.48
C ALA A 82 13.68 -18.62 0.80
N GLN A 83 13.89 -19.46 -0.23
CA GLN A 83 14.31 -20.86 -0.06
C GLN A 83 15.83 -21.01 0.09
N ASP A 84 16.63 -20.19 -0.60
CA ASP A 84 18.11 -20.23 -0.52
C ASP A 84 18.67 -19.77 0.84
N THR A 85 17.82 -19.25 1.73
CA THR A 85 18.22 -18.79 3.08
C THR A 85 17.97 -19.85 4.17
N TYR A 86 17.58 -21.08 3.78
CA TYR A 86 17.38 -22.24 4.66
C TYR A 86 18.31 -23.40 4.33
#